data_AF-A0A2J6P2B4-F1
#
_entry.id   AF-A0A2J6P2B4-F1
#
_cell.length_a   1.000
_cell.length_b   1.000
_cell.length_c   1.000
_cell.angle_alpha   90.00
_cell.angle_beta   90.00
_cell.angle_gamma   90.00
#
_symmetry.space_group_name_H-M   'P 1'
#
loop_
_entity.id
_entity.type
_entity.pdbx_description
1 polymer ?
#
loop_
_entity_poly.entity_id
_entity_poly.type
_entity_poly.pdbx_seq_one_letter_code
_entity_poly.pdbx_strand_id
1 'polypeptide(L)' 'MNRFKYPTYEDVKYFYDKGCYTDEEILIYYECEVITAEEFTKLTGKNVNEFEPIYNI' A
#
# COMPACT_ATOMS: atom_id res chain seq x y z
N MET A 1 -23.01 -11.22 1.17
CA MET A 1 -21.78 -10.39 1.23
C MET A 1 -20.65 -11.22 0.64
N ASN A 2 -20.27 -10.98 -0.61
CA ASN A 2 -19.27 -11.83 -1.27
C ASN A 2 -18.34 -11.01 -2.18
N ARG A 3 -17.04 -11.25 -1.97
CA ARG A 3 -15.92 -11.15 -2.92
C ARG A 3 -15.59 -9.78 -3.50
N PHE A 4 -14.73 -9.03 -2.83
CA PHE A 4 -13.34 -8.80 -3.25
C PHE A 4 -12.56 -8.46 -1.97
N LYS A 5 -11.80 -9.44 -1.48
CA LYS A 5 -11.23 -9.49 -0.13
C LYS A 5 -9.87 -8.77 -0.08
N TYR A 6 -9.79 -7.62 -0.73
CA TYR A 6 -8.61 -6.77 -0.61
C TYR A 6 -8.77 -5.90 0.64
N PRO A 7 -7.72 -5.74 1.45
CA PRO A 7 -7.77 -4.84 2.60
C PRO A 7 -8.14 -3.44 2.12
N THR A 8 -8.99 -2.76 2.88
CA THR A 8 -9.28 -1.34 2.62
C THR A 8 -8.07 -0.48 3.00
N TYR A 9 -8.03 0.78 2.57
CA TYR A 9 -7.00 1.73 3.05
C TYR A 9 -6.91 1.77 4.58
N GLU A 10 -8.05 1.67 5.28
CA GLU A 10 -8.08 1.64 6.74
C GLU A 10 -7.41 0.39 7.33
N ASP A 11 -7.58 -0.77 6.69
CA ASP A 11 -6.88 -1.99 7.05
C ASP A 11 -5.37 -1.84 6.82
N VAL A 12 -4.96 -1.36 5.63
CA VAL A 12 -3.55 -1.13 5.29
C VAL A 12 -2.90 -0.15 6.28
N LYS A 13 -3.60 0.94 6.63
CA LYS A 13 -3.18 1.89 7.66
C LYS A 13 -3.03 1.24 9.03
N TYR A 14 -3.99 0.40 9.43
CA TYR A 14 -3.94 -0.31 10.70
C TYR A 14 -2.72 -1.25 10.76
N PHE A 15 -2.47 -2.02 9.70
CA PHE A 15 -1.31 -2.91 9.65
C PHE A 15 0.01 -2.15 9.61
N TYR A 16 0.07 -1.02 8.90
CA TYR A 16 1.25 -0.16 8.87
C TYR A 16 1.54 0.45 10.25
N ASP A 17 0.52 0.96 10.94
CA ASP A 17 0.62 1.49 12.32
C ASP A 17 1.09 0.42 13.32
N LYS A 18 0.70 -0.84 13.09
CA LYS A 18 1.17 -2.00 13.88
C LYS A 18 2.58 -2.46 13.55
N GLY A 19 3.24 -1.87 12.54
CA GLY A 19 4.54 -2.30 12.06
C GLY A 19 4.51 -3.67 11.37
N CYS A 20 3.35 -4.08 10.84
CA CYS A 20 3.23 -5.33 10.08
C CYS A 20 3.78 -5.22 8.66
N TYR A 21 3.87 -4.00 8.11
CA TYR A 21 4.37 -3.76 6.76
C TYR A 21 5.43 -2.67 6.76
N THR A 22 6.43 -2.86 5.92
CA THR A 22 7.44 -1.86 5.58
C THR A 22 6.97 -0.93 4.44
N ASP A 23 7.65 0.20 4.23
CA ASP A 23 7.33 1.11 3.12
C ASP A 23 7.32 0.38 1.76
N GLU A 24 8.24 -0.58 1.58
CA GLU A 24 8.37 -1.42 0.38
C GLU A 24 7.17 -2.36 0.22
N GLU A 25 6.63 -2.91 1.31
CA GLU A 25 5.43 -3.75 1.27
C GLU A 25 4.15 -2.94 1.03
N ILE A 26 4.09 -1.68 1.49
CA ILE A 26 3.00 -0.76 1.16
C ILE A 26 2.97 -0.44 -0.33
N LEU A 27 4.11 -0.53 -1.03
CA LEU A 27 4.18 -0.33 -2.46
C LEU A 27 3.42 -1.42 -3.21
N ILE A 28 3.41 -2.66 -2.72
CA ILE A 28 2.66 -3.77 -3.31
C ILE A 28 1.16 -3.47 -3.29
N TYR A 29 0.66 -2.82 -2.23
CA TYR A 29 -0.73 -2.39 -2.16
C TYR A 29 -1.04 -1.26 -3.16
N TYR A 30 -0.06 -0.37 -3.42
CA TYR A 30 -0.19 0.63 -4.47
C TYR A 30 -0.19 -0.01 -5.88
N GLU A 31 0.73 -0.95 -6.16
CA GLU A 31 0.79 -1.70 -7.42
C GLU A 31 -0.46 -2.55 -7.67
N CYS A 32 -1.05 -3.11 -6.60
CA CYS A 32 -2.31 -3.85 -6.68
C CYS A 32 -3.56 -2.95 -6.80
N GLU A 33 -3.37 -1.63 -6.99
CA GLU A 33 -4.43 -0.62 -7.05
C GLU A 33 -5.36 -0.63 -5.81
N VAL A 34 -4.84 -1.08 -4.67
CA VAL A 34 -5.58 -1.13 -3.39
C VAL A 34 -5.57 0.25 -2.71
N ILE A 35 -4.46 0.97 -2.83
CA ILE A 35 -4.28 2.33 -2.33
C ILE A 35 -3.79 3.24 -3.45
N THR A 36 -4.04 4.54 -3.32
CA THR A 36 -3.53 5.54 -4.28
C THR A 36 -2.13 6.02 -3.89
N ALA A 37 -1.40 6.66 -4.82
CA ALA A 37 -0.10 7.26 -4.52
C ALA A 37 -0.17 8.33 -3.42
N GLU A 38 -1.30 9.04 -3.32
CA GLU A 38 -1.56 10.01 -2.25
C GLU A 38 -1.70 9.32 -0.89
N GLU A 39 -2.39 8.17 -0.86
CA GLU A 39 -2.57 7.37 0.34
C GLU A 39 -1.28 6.69 0.78
N PHE A 40 -0.48 6.19 -0.16
CA PHE A 40 0.88 5.72 0.10
C PHE A 40 1.71 6.82 0.77
N THR A 41 1.74 8.02 0.16
CA THR A 41 2.53 9.15 0.68
C THR A 41 2.05 9.59 2.08
N LYS A 42 0.74 9.48 2.36
CA LYS A 42 0.19 9.75 3.71
C LYS A 42 0.60 8.71 4.75
N LEU A 43 0.76 7.45 4.34
CA LEU A 43 1.15 6.35 5.22
C LEU A 43 2.65 6.36 5.50
N THR A 44 3.45 6.35 4.45
CA THR A 44 4.90 6.15 4.51
C THR A 44 5.67 7.46 4.63
N GLY A 45 5.07 8.58 4.20
CA GLY A 45 5.77 9.85 4.06
C GLY A 45 6.76 9.90 2.88
N LYS A 46 6.83 8.82 2.09
CA LYS A 46 7.76 8.68 0.95
C LYS A 46 6.99 8.73 -0.37
N ASN A 47 7.70 9.05 -1.45
CA ASN A 47 7.08 9.08 -2.77
C ASN A 47 7.13 7.68 -3.41
N VAL A 48 6.03 7.21 -4.00
CA VAL A 48 6.00 5.94 -4.74
C VAL A 48 7.05 5.87 -5.87
N ASN A 49 7.42 7.02 -6.46
CA ASN A 49 8.44 7.09 -7.52
C ASN A 49 9.88 6.87 -7.01
N GLU A 50 10.10 6.89 -5.69
CA GLU A 50 11.41 6.53 -5.11
C GLU A 50 11.61 5.02 -5.00
N PHE A 51 10.55 4.24 -5.20
CA PHE A 51 10.62 2.80 -5.19
C PHE A 51 10.52 2.27 -6.62
N GLU A 52 11.42 1.36 -6.97
CA GLU A 52 11.33 0.67 -8.26
C GLU A 52 10.13 -0.29 -8.23
N PRO A 53 9.25 -0.28 -9.25
CA PRO A 53 8.14 -1.22 -9.33
C PRO A 53 8.70 -2.64 -9.35
N ILE A 54 8.17 -3.49 -8.47
CA ILE A 54 8.67 -4.86 -8.29
C ILE A 54 8.09 -5.77 -9.38
N TYR A 55 6.95 -5.38 -9.97
CA TYR A 55 6.33 -6.07 -11.09
C TYR A 55 6.45 -5.27 -12.40
N ASN A 56 7.13 -5.88 -13.36
CA ASN A 56 7.23 -5.38 -14.73
C ASN A 56 5.96 -5.77 -15.52
N ILE A 57 4.86 -5.04 -15.31
CA ILE A 57 3.61 -5.16 -16.08
C ILE A 57 3.80 -4.67 -17.52
#